data_AF-A0A392PUE2-F1
#
_entry.id   AF-A0A392PUE2-F1
#
_cell.length_a   1.000
_cell.length_b   1.000
_cell.length_c   1.000
_cell.angle_alpha   90.00
_cell.angle_beta   90.00
_cell.angle_gamma   90.00
#
_symmetry.space_group_name_H-M   'P 1'
#
loop_
_entity.id
_entity.type
_entity.pdbx_description
1 polymer ?
#
loop_
_entity_poly.entity_id
_entity_poly.type
_entity_poly.pdbx_seq_one_letter_code
_entity_poly.pdbx_strand_id
1 'polypeptide(L)' 'MYVATDDLVVSQSSPISSLNLINSSKTSLDDLKEKVVTIGVKECLSILMAALTSTSALTNGLAHLLTEVKEEK' A
#
# COMPACT_ATOMS: atom_id res chain seq x y z
N MET A 1 13.09 1.90 -10.18
CA MET A 1 11.87 1.48 -9.48
C MET A 1 11.02 2.70 -9.22
N TYR A 2 9.73 2.49 -9.05
CA TYR A 2 8.77 3.52 -8.68
C TYR A 2 8.04 3.08 -7.42
N VAL A 3 7.56 4.04 -6.65
CA VAL A 3 6.67 3.81 -5.52
C VAL A 3 5.38 4.57 -5.78
N ALA A 4 4.26 3.95 -5.40
CA ALA A 4 2.96 4.58 -5.39
C ALA A 4 2.46 4.64 -3.94
N THR A 5 1.94 5.80 -3.54
CA THR A 5 1.30 6.00 -2.23
C THR A 5 -0.15 5.53 -2.24
N ASP A 6 -0.81 5.53 -1.07
CA ASP A 6 -2.19 5.07 -0.91
C ASP A 6 -3.19 5.84 -1.79
N ASP A 7 -2.92 7.11 -2.06
CA ASP A 7 -3.66 8.01 -2.95
C ASP A 7 -3.17 7.97 -4.42
N LEU A 8 -2.37 6.96 -4.78
CA LEU A 8 -1.83 6.70 -6.12
C LEU A 8 -0.88 7.77 -6.67
N VAL A 9 -0.24 8.55 -5.80
CA VAL A 9 0.85 9.45 -6.24
C VAL A 9 2.08 8.62 -6.55
N VAL A 10 2.50 8.65 -7.82
CA VAL A 10 3.67 7.91 -8.30
C VAL A 10 4.91 8.79 -8.24
N SER A 11 5.98 8.26 -7.65
CA SER A 11 7.29 8.93 -7.63
C SER A 11 8.43 7.95 -7.88
N GLN A 12 9.58 8.46 -8.28
CA GLN A 12 10.78 7.65 -8.43
C GLN A 12 11.25 7.18 -7.05
N SER A 13 11.45 5.87 -6.89
CA SER A 13 11.94 5.32 -5.63
C SER A 13 13.43 5.61 -5.47
N SER A 14 13.81 6.05 -4.28
CA SER A 14 15.18 6.14 -3.81
C SER A 14 15.19 5.73 -2.34
N PRO A 15 16.32 5.28 -1.77
CA PRO A 15 16.38 4.94 -0.34
C PRO A 15 15.87 6.08 0.55
N ILE A 16 16.21 7.33 0.19
CA ILE A 16 15.77 8.52 0.93
C ILE A 16 14.27 8.78 0.77
N SER A 17 13.72 8.67 -0.45
CA SER A 17 12.29 8.90 -0.67
C SER A 17 11.42 7.80 -0.05
N SER A 18 11.88 6.55 -0.03
CA SER A 18 11.23 5.46 0.70
C SER A 18 11.20 5.71 2.21
N LEU A 19 12.32 6.12 2.81
CA LEU A 19 12.37 6.48 4.25
C LEU A 19 11.44 7.65 4.57
N ASN A 20 11.41 8.69 3.72
CA ASN A 20 10.50 9.82 3.90
C ASN A 20 9.03 9.41 3.84
N LEU A 21 8.67 8.50 2.94
CA LEU A 21 7.31 7.97 2.84
C LEU A 21 6.90 7.27 4.14
N ILE A 22 7.78 6.45 4.71
CA ILE A 22 7.52 5.74 5.97
C ILE A 22 7.44 6.72 7.15
N ASN A 23 8.32 7.73 7.20
CA ASN A 23 8.21 8.79 8.21
C ASN A 23 6.89 9.56 8.12
N SER A 24 6.37 9.77 6.91
CA SER A 24 5.10 10.47 6.70
C SER A 24 3.87 9.68 7.15
N SER A 25 3.96 8.33 7.22
CA SER A 25 2.85 7.49 7.65
C SER A 25 2.59 7.50 9.16
N LYS A 26 3.41 8.22 9.95
CA LYS A 26 3.31 8.34 11.42
C LYS A 26 3.26 7.00 12.16
N THR A 27 3.86 5.96 11.56
CA THR A 27 3.94 4.60 12.11
C THR A 27 5.37 4.31 12.52
N SER A 28 5.59 3.52 13.59
CA SER A 28 6.94 3.07 13.92
C SER A 28 7.48 2.17 12.82
N LEU A 29 8.79 2.23 12.56
CA LEU A 29 9.44 1.30 11.65
C LEU A 29 9.28 -0.15 12.11
N ASP A 30 9.22 -0.38 13.43
CA ASP A 30 9.05 -1.70 14.03
C ASP A 30 7.66 -2.31 13.76
N ASP A 31 6.66 -1.46 13.47
CA ASP A 31 5.29 -1.89 13.18
C ASP A 31 5.06 -2.13 11.67
N LEU A 32 6.06 -1.83 10.82
CA LEU A 32 5.94 -1.97 9.37
C LEU A 32 6.16 -3.42 8.94
N LYS A 33 5.17 -4.01 8.25
CA LYS A 33 5.28 -5.31 7.60
C LYS A 33 5.41 -5.17 6.09
N GLU A 34 6.48 -5.71 5.52
CA GLU A 34 6.60 -5.84 4.07
C GLU A 34 5.74 -7.01 3.57
N LYS A 35 4.98 -6.79 2.51
CA LYS A 35 4.20 -7.84 1.85
C LYS A 35 4.35 -7.75 0.34
N VAL A 36 4.86 -8.82 -0.25
CA VAL A 36 4.89 -8.98 -1.71
C VAL A 36 3.54 -9.52 -2.16
N VAL A 37 2.89 -8.80 -3.07
CA VAL A 37 1.57 -9.17 -3.61
C VAL A 37 1.61 -9.16 -5.13
N THR A 38 0.81 -10.01 -5.77
CA THR A 38 0.60 -9.99 -7.22
C THR A 38 -0.70 -9.25 -7.49
N ILE A 39 -0.64 -8.24 -8.37
CA ILE A 39 -1.80 -7.43 -8.76
C ILE A 39 -2.26 -7.88 -10.14
N GLY A 40 -3.48 -8.41 -10.22
CA GLY A 40 -4.15 -8.76 -11.46
C GLY A 40 -5.23 -7.77 -11.85
N VAL A 41 -6.03 -8.13 -12.86
CA VAL A 41 -7.12 -7.29 -13.38
C VAL A 41 -8.17 -7.00 -12.30
N LYS A 42 -8.48 -7.98 -11.46
CA LYS A 42 -9.47 -7.85 -10.37
C LYS A 42 -9.02 -6.81 -9.35
N GLU A 43 -7.77 -6.88 -8.93
CA GLU A 43 -7.18 -5.94 -7.96
C GLU A 43 -7.09 -4.54 -8.56
N CYS A 44 -6.64 -4.42 -9.82
CA CYS A 44 -6.62 -3.13 -10.54
C CYS A 44 -8.00 -2.48 -10.62
N LEU A 45 -9.05 -3.24 -10.94
CA LEU A 45 -10.41 -2.71 -10.99
C LEU A 45 -10.89 -2.24 -9.61
N SER A 46 -10.58 -3.00 -8.56
CA SER A 46 -10.87 -2.63 -7.17
C SER A 46 -10.17 -1.33 -6.76
N ILE A 47 -8.87 -1.19 -7.08
CA ILE A 47 -8.09 0.04 -6.85
C ILE A 47 -8.70 1.21 -7.62
N LEU A 48 -9.08 1.02 -8.89
CA LEU A 48 -9.67 2.08 -9.71
C LEU A 48 -11.00 2.57 -9.12
N MET A 49 -11.89 1.66 -8.72
CA MET A 49 -13.14 2.04 -8.07
C MET A 49 -12.91 2.79 -6.76
N ALA A 50 -11.92 2.36 -5.97
CA ALA A 50 -11.55 3.04 -4.74
C ALA A 50 -10.98 4.44 -5.01
N ALA A 51 -10.13 4.61 -6.03
CA ALA A 51 -9.54 5.90 -6.41
C ALA A 51 -10.58 6.94 -6.87
N LEU A 52 -11.69 6.48 -7.45
CA LEU A 52 -12.78 7.36 -7.87
C LEU A 52 -13.66 7.85 -6.70
N THR A 53 -13.56 7.20 -5.54
CA THR A 53 -14.46 7.42 -4.40
C THR A 53 -13.74 7.83 -3.11
N SER A 54 -12.41 7.71 -3.07
CA SER A 54 -11.60 7.92 -1.87
C SER A 54 -10.16 8.28 -2.22
N THR A 55 -9.45 8.93 -1.29
CA THR A 55 -8.00 9.13 -1.33
C THR A 55 -7.23 7.93 -0.75
N SER A 56 -7.91 6.87 -0.31
CA SER A 56 -7.29 5.65 0.20
C SER A 56 -7.47 4.49 -0.76
N ALA A 57 -6.96 4.65 -1.98
CA ALA A 57 -7.23 3.76 -3.08
C ALA A 57 -6.58 2.38 -2.90
N LEU A 58 -5.32 2.32 -2.45
CA LEU A 58 -4.63 1.05 -2.25
C LEU A 58 -5.19 0.31 -1.03
N THR A 59 -5.42 1.01 0.07
CA THR A 59 -5.97 0.46 1.32
C THR A 59 -7.34 -0.16 1.06
N ASN A 60 -8.24 0.56 0.39
CA ASN A 60 -9.59 0.06 0.12
C ASN A 60 -9.59 -0.98 -1.01
N GLY A 61 -8.86 -0.71 -2.10
CA GLY A 61 -8.80 -1.59 -3.26
C GLY A 61 -8.19 -2.96 -2.95
N LEU A 62 -7.24 -3.00 -2.02
CA LEU A 62 -6.50 -4.19 -1.59
C LEU A 62 -6.85 -4.66 -0.18
N ALA A 63 -7.96 -4.20 0.40
CA ALA A 63 -8.35 -4.53 1.77
C ALA A 63 -8.40 -6.04 2.06
N HIS A 64 -8.79 -6.85 1.07
CA HIS A 64 -8.81 -8.31 1.16
C HIS A 64 -7.42 -8.95 1.37
N LEU A 65 -6.33 -8.21 1.10
CA LEU A 65 -4.95 -8.62 1.35
C LEU A 65 -4.47 -8.22 2.75
N LEU A 66 -5.22 -7.41 3.51
CA LEU A 66 -4.82 -6.92 4.83
C LEU A 66 -5.17 -7.88 5.98
N THR A 67 -6.02 -8.88 5.77
CA THR A 67 -6.37 -9.84 6.81
C THR A 67 -5.17 -10.71 7.17
N GLU A 68 -4.72 -10.64 8.43
CA GLU A 68 -3.61 -11.42 8.95
C GLU A 68 -3.92 -12.93 8.94
N VAL A 69 -2.92 -13.70 8.52
CA VAL A 69 -2.77 -15.12 8.86
C VAL A 69 -2.78 -15.21 10.38
N LYS A 70 -3.64 -16.06 10.96
CA LYS A 70 -3.62 -16.37 12.39
C LYS A 70 -2.19 -16.76 12.77
N GLU A 71 -1.58 -16.07 13.73
CA GLU A 71 -0.42 -16.63 14.42
C GLU A 71 -0.88 -17.92 15.11
N GLU A 72 -0.41 -19.07 14.60
CA GLU A 72 -0.48 -20.31 15.36
C GLU A 72 0.46 -20.16 16.56
N LYS A 73 -0.14 -20.27 17.75
CA LYS A 73 0.47 -20.08 19.05
C LYS A 73 1.37 -21.26 19.44
#